data_AF-A0AAN7PJG2-F1
#
_entry.id   AF-A0AAN7PJG2-F1
#
_cell.length_a   1.000
_cell.length_b   1.000
_cell.length_c   1.000
_cell.angle_alpha   90.00
_cell.angle_beta   90.00
_cell.angle_gamma   90.00
#
_symmetry.space_group_name_H-M   'P 1'
#
loop_
_entity.id
_entity.type
_entity.pdbx_description
1 polymer ?
#
loop_
_entity_poly.entity_id
_entity_poly.type
_entity_poly.pdbx_seq_one_letter_code
_entity_poly.pdbx_strand_id
1 'polypeptide(L)'
;MYSYTFYCALFLCCAQVFSLEIPDTLFDKEALECLEKLKLEKSFIQESVDEKLRVHKDDKNMYAFLECVAKAKTVVQEDGTLNNARVHDQIMNVLIPLLNKSGDKHEMATKVFSVEIPDNLFDKDSLECLKNLKLEKSFIEKSIDEKFHVHTDNKNMNAYLECVGKAKNVVQEDGTLNHARVHDLILHVLIPLSNKSGDKHDMATKVTDECIHTIGDTYGEQMANLHNCGVDGLAKH
;
A
#
# COMPACT_ATOMS: atom_id res chain seq x y z
N MET A 1 6.39 -17.51 0.39
CA MET A 1 6.00 -17.40 1.81
C MET A 1 5.58 -15.97 2.20
N TYR A 2 5.26 -15.09 1.23
CA TYR A 2 4.93 -13.67 1.46
C TYR A 2 3.42 -13.35 1.37
N SER A 3 2.59 -14.25 0.83
CA SER A 3 1.14 -14.01 0.66
C SER A 3 0.34 -14.04 1.97
N TYR A 4 0.82 -14.76 2.99
CA TYR A 4 0.10 -14.91 4.27
C TYR A 4 0.18 -13.63 5.13
N THR A 5 1.33 -12.94 5.10
CA THR A 5 1.55 -11.69 5.85
C THR A 5 0.63 -10.56 5.36
N PHE A 6 0.33 -10.53 4.06
CA PHE A 6 -0.55 -9.51 3.46
C PHE A 6 -2.02 -9.71 3.86
N TYR A 7 -2.48 -10.95 4.01
CA TYR A 7 -3.84 -11.23 4.46
C TYR A 7 -4.01 -11.03 5.97
N CYS A 8 -2.98 -11.35 6.77
CA CYS A 8 -2.93 -10.94 8.17
C CYS A 8 -3.04 -9.41 8.29
N ALA A 9 -2.32 -8.65 7.45
CA ALA A 9 -2.43 -7.19 7.42
C ALA A 9 -3.84 -6.73 6.99
N LEU A 10 -4.48 -7.37 6.00
CA LEU A 10 -5.80 -6.93 5.51
C LEU A 10 -6.95 -7.15 6.51
N PHE A 11 -6.97 -8.29 7.21
CA PHE A 11 -8.02 -8.58 8.20
C PHE A 11 -7.83 -7.77 9.50
N LEU A 12 -6.60 -7.38 9.82
CA LEU A 12 -6.24 -6.75 11.10
C LEU A 12 -5.95 -5.24 11.01
N CYS A 13 -5.35 -4.75 9.91
CA CYS A 13 -5.24 -3.30 9.66
C CYS A 13 -6.62 -2.65 9.53
N CYS A 14 -7.59 -3.37 8.98
CA CYS A 14 -8.93 -2.85 8.89
C CYS A 14 -9.72 -2.92 10.20
N ALA A 15 -9.30 -3.80 11.12
CA ALA A 15 -9.89 -3.89 12.45
C ALA A 15 -9.39 -2.77 13.39
N GLN A 16 -8.33 -2.03 13.02
CA GLN A 16 -7.74 -0.88 13.74
C GLN A 16 -8.74 0.22 14.18
N VAL A 17 -10.00 0.13 13.78
CA VAL A 17 -11.01 1.17 13.97
C VAL A 17 -11.90 0.96 15.20
N PHE A 18 -12.03 -0.23 15.83
CA PHE A 18 -12.98 -0.38 16.95
C PHE A 18 -12.65 -1.39 18.06
N SER A 19 -12.58 -0.86 19.30
CA SER A 19 -12.95 -1.42 20.62
C SER A 19 -12.22 -2.68 21.16
N LEU A 20 -12.03 -2.73 22.49
CA LEU A 20 -11.28 -3.76 23.23
C LEU A 20 -11.78 -5.21 23.04
N GLU A 21 -12.97 -5.43 22.48
CA GLU A 21 -13.56 -6.76 22.30
C GLU A 21 -13.91 -7.04 20.84
N ILE A 22 -13.34 -8.12 20.30
CA ILE A 22 -13.63 -8.65 18.97
C ILE A 22 -15.08 -9.19 18.94
N PRO A 23 -15.99 -8.65 18.10
CA PRO A 23 -17.38 -9.08 18.08
C PRO A 23 -17.54 -10.53 17.62
N ASP A 24 -18.48 -11.25 18.22
CA ASP A 24 -18.77 -12.65 17.89
C ASP A 24 -19.13 -12.89 16.42
N THR A 25 -19.65 -11.85 15.75
CA THR A 25 -20.00 -11.88 14.33
C THR A 25 -18.81 -12.03 13.39
N LEU A 26 -17.57 -11.85 13.88
CA LEU A 26 -16.35 -12.13 13.14
C LEU A 26 -15.99 -13.63 13.09
N PHE A 27 -16.53 -14.42 14.01
CA PHE A 27 -16.30 -15.86 14.06
C PHE A 27 -17.37 -16.58 13.25
N ASP A 28 -17.25 -16.50 11.92
CA ASP A 28 -18.03 -17.33 11.02
C ASP A 28 -17.65 -18.81 11.13
N LYS A 29 -18.37 -19.65 10.39
CA LYS A 29 -18.24 -21.10 10.46
C LYS A 29 -16.79 -21.54 10.21
N GLU A 30 -16.15 -20.98 9.20
CA GLU A 30 -14.76 -21.26 8.82
C GLU A 30 -13.78 -20.84 9.93
N ALA A 31 -13.99 -19.67 10.55
CA ALA A 31 -13.18 -19.24 11.70
C ALA A 31 -13.34 -20.16 12.90
N LEU A 32 -14.56 -20.59 13.23
CA LEU A 32 -14.82 -21.51 14.33
C LEU A 32 -14.20 -22.90 14.09
N GLU A 33 -14.32 -23.43 12.86
CA GLU A 33 -13.68 -24.70 12.47
C GLU A 33 -12.16 -24.63 12.59
N CYS A 34 -11.55 -23.48 12.24
CA CYS A 34 -10.12 -23.27 12.39
C CYS A 34 -9.67 -23.16 13.85
N LEU A 35 -10.45 -22.49 14.71
CA LEU A 35 -10.19 -22.49 16.16
C LEU A 35 -10.21 -23.91 16.72
N GLU A 36 -11.25 -24.69 16.39
CA GLU A 36 -11.39 -26.08 16.83
C GLU A 36 -10.22 -26.95 16.33
N LYS A 37 -9.89 -26.87 15.04
CA LYS A 37 -8.81 -27.62 14.42
C LYS A 37 -7.44 -27.33 15.06
N LEU A 38 -7.21 -26.07 15.43
CA LEU A 38 -5.96 -25.63 16.05
C LEU A 38 -5.98 -25.73 17.58
N LYS A 39 -7.11 -26.16 18.16
CA LYS A 39 -7.33 -26.22 19.62
C LYS A 39 -7.10 -24.87 20.30
N LEU A 40 -7.58 -23.81 19.68
CA LEU A 40 -7.53 -22.44 20.18
C LEU A 40 -8.92 -22.02 20.67
N GLU A 41 -8.95 -21.16 21.68
CA GLU A 41 -10.20 -20.57 22.18
C GLU A 41 -10.44 -19.20 21.51
N LYS A 42 -11.68 -18.68 21.54
CA LYS A 42 -11.95 -17.34 20.98
C LYS A 42 -11.15 -16.24 21.66
N SER A 43 -10.95 -16.36 22.98
CA SER A 43 -10.15 -15.44 23.81
C SER A 43 -8.70 -15.34 23.33
N PHE A 44 -8.13 -16.43 22.79
CA PHE A 44 -6.79 -16.42 22.22
C PHE A 44 -6.62 -15.32 21.17
N ILE A 45 -7.61 -15.12 20.30
CA ILE A 45 -7.53 -14.10 19.25
C ILE A 45 -7.44 -12.68 19.85
N GLN A 46 -8.13 -12.42 20.96
CA GLN A 46 -8.06 -11.13 21.67
C GLN A 46 -6.70 -10.95 22.37
N GLU A 47 -6.09 -12.02 22.87
CA GLU A 47 -4.77 -11.98 23.53
C GLU A 47 -3.60 -11.89 22.54
N SER A 48 -3.79 -12.39 21.32
CA SER A 48 -2.78 -12.43 20.26
C SER A 48 -2.63 -11.12 19.48
N VAL A 49 -3.49 -10.13 19.75
CA VAL A 49 -3.51 -8.84 19.08
C VAL A 49 -3.36 -7.72 20.09
N ASP A 50 -2.66 -6.64 19.71
CA ASP A 50 -2.51 -5.48 20.59
C ASP A 50 -3.75 -4.56 20.56
N GLU A 51 -3.68 -3.46 21.30
CA GLU A 51 -4.72 -2.42 21.34
C GLU A 51 -5.05 -1.77 19.97
N LYS A 52 -4.19 -1.97 18.97
CA LYS A 52 -4.38 -1.56 17.57
C LYS A 52 -4.69 -2.77 16.68
N LEU A 53 -5.09 -3.88 17.27
CA LEU A 53 -5.35 -5.16 16.65
C LEU A 53 -4.20 -5.68 15.78
N ARG A 54 -2.96 -5.31 16.08
CA ARG A 54 -1.78 -5.86 15.40
C ARG A 54 -1.42 -7.19 16.04
N VAL A 55 -1.21 -8.21 15.22
CA VAL A 55 -0.72 -9.50 15.71
C VAL A 55 0.66 -9.32 16.33
N HIS A 56 0.85 -9.88 17.52
CA HIS A 56 2.16 -9.93 18.14
C HIS A 56 3.15 -10.61 17.18
N LYS A 57 4.28 -9.93 16.94
CA LYS A 57 5.20 -10.22 15.81
C LYS A 57 5.66 -11.69 15.73
N ASP A 58 5.57 -12.44 16.82
CA ASP A 58 6.02 -13.83 16.94
C ASP A 58 4.92 -14.84 17.32
N ASP A 59 3.64 -14.48 17.22
CA ASP A 59 2.54 -15.39 17.56
C ASP A 59 2.24 -16.39 16.45
N LYS A 60 2.99 -17.51 16.47
CA LYS A 60 2.87 -18.60 15.50
C LYS A 60 1.47 -19.22 15.43
N ASN A 61 0.77 -19.27 16.56
CA ASN A 61 -0.58 -19.85 16.60
C ASN A 61 -1.58 -18.93 15.91
N MET A 62 -1.41 -17.61 16.08
CA MET A 62 -2.24 -16.63 15.39
C MET A 62 -1.99 -16.64 13.88
N TYR A 63 -0.73 -16.76 13.44
CA TYR A 63 -0.44 -16.94 12.00
C TYR A 63 -1.05 -18.24 11.45
N ALA A 64 -0.96 -19.36 12.18
CA ALA A 64 -1.56 -20.62 11.77
C ALA A 64 -3.10 -20.53 11.69
N PHE A 65 -3.73 -19.80 12.62
CA PHE A 65 -5.15 -19.51 12.59
C PHE A 65 -5.55 -18.70 11.36
N LEU A 66 -4.87 -17.59 11.10
CA LEU A 66 -5.14 -16.74 9.94
C LEU A 66 -4.95 -17.48 8.62
N GLU A 67 -3.91 -18.32 8.51
CA GLU A 67 -3.69 -19.18 7.34
C GLU A 67 -4.82 -20.20 7.17
N CYS A 68 -5.27 -20.84 8.26
CA CYS A 68 -6.38 -21.79 8.21
C CYS A 68 -7.65 -21.11 7.67
N VAL A 69 -8.00 -19.95 8.21
CA VAL A 69 -9.19 -19.19 7.80
C VAL A 69 -9.09 -18.74 6.34
N ALA A 70 -7.92 -18.23 5.93
CA ALA A 70 -7.70 -17.79 4.55
C ALA A 70 -7.84 -18.94 3.53
N LYS A 71 -7.39 -20.15 3.87
CA LYS A 71 -7.57 -21.34 3.04
C LYS A 71 -9.02 -21.82 3.03
N ALA A 72 -9.67 -21.89 4.19
CA ALA A 72 -11.07 -22.31 4.30
C ALA A 72 -12.00 -21.39 3.48
N LYS A 73 -11.71 -20.09 3.49
CA LYS A 73 -12.46 -19.08 2.71
C LYS A 73 -12.05 -18.97 1.25
N THR A 74 -11.12 -19.80 0.78
CA THR A 74 -10.59 -19.78 -0.60
C THR A 74 -9.94 -18.44 -1.00
N VAL A 75 -9.49 -17.68 0.00
CA VAL A 75 -8.84 -16.39 -0.21
C VAL A 75 -7.38 -16.60 -0.62
N VAL A 76 -6.74 -17.63 -0.08
CA VAL A 76 -5.46 -18.13 -0.56
C VAL A 76 -5.72 -19.40 -1.35
N GLN A 77 -5.25 -19.43 -2.60
CA GLN A 77 -5.31 -20.57 -3.50
C GLN A 77 -4.26 -21.63 -3.09
N GLU A 78 -4.35 -22.84 -3.66
CA GLU A 78 -3.44 -23.94 -3.35
C GLU A 78 -1.98 -23.63 -3.70
N ASP A 79 -1.76 -22.80 -4.71
CA ASP A 79 -0.43 -22.31 -5.13
C ASP A 79 0.11 -21.17 -4.23
N GLY A 80 -0.67 -20.76 -3.22
CA GLY A 80 -0.32 -19.67 -2.31
C GLY A 80 -0.60 -18.28 -2.85
N THR A 81 -1.23 -18.14 -4.02
CA THR A 81 -1.66 -16.84 -4.56
C THR A 81 -2.97 -16.37 -3.93
N LEU A 82 -3.21 -15.06 -3.94
CA LEU A 82 -4.46 -14.49 -3.45
C LEU A 82 -5.56 -14.59 -4.52
N ASN A 83 -6.76 -14.93 -4.09
CA ASN A 83 -7.97 -14.78 -4.89
C ASN A 83 -8.54 -13.38 -4.66
N ASN A 84 -8.16 -12.42 -5.51
CA ASN A 84 -8.53 -11.01 -5.37
C ASN A 84 -10.05 -10.79 -5.29
N ALA A 85 -10.85 -11.60 -6.00
CA ALA A 85 -12.31 -11.51 -5.93
C ALA A 85 -12.84 -11.91 -4.55
N ARG A 86 -12.24 -12.93 -3.92
CA ARG A 86 -12.58 -13.35 -2.55
C ARG A 86 -12.07 -12.38 -1.50
N VAL A 87 -10.88 -11.82 -1.68
CA VAL A 87 -10.36 -10.74 -0.82
C VAL A 87 -11.34 -9.56 -0.81
N HIS A 88 -11.75 -9.10 -2.00
CA HIS A 88 -12.71 -8.02 -2.16
C HIS A 88 -14.07 -8.35 -1.52
N ASP A 89 -14.58 -9.56 -1.74
CA ASP A 89 -15.84 -10.04 -1.15
C ASP A 89 -15.80 -10.01 0.40
N GLN A 90 -14.71 -10.48 1.00
CA GLN A 90 -14.52 -10.45 2.46
C GLN A 90 -14.46 -9.02 2.99
N ILE A 91 -13.78 -8.10 2.29
CA ILE A 91 -13.72 -6.69 2.68
C ILE A 91 -15.12 -6.07 2.59
N MET A 92 -15.84 -6.26 1.47
CA MET A 92 -17.13 -5.62 1.25
C MET A 92 -18.25 -6.16 2.14
N ASN A 93 -18.24 -7.46 2.45
CA ASN A 93 -19.37 -8.13 3.10
C ASN A 93 -19.12 -8.50 4.56
N VAL A 94 -17.87 -8.57 5.01
CA VAL A 94 -17.54 -8.82 6.41
C VAL A 94 -17.03 -7.54 7.04
N LEU A 95 -15.99 -6.96 6.45
CA LEU A 95 -15.26 -5.87 7.08
C LEU A 95 -16.02 -4.53 7.07
N ILE A 96 -16.48 -4.07 5.91
CA ILE A 96 -17.20 -2.78 5.80
C ILE A 96 -18.49 -2.74 6.65
N PRO A 97 -19.32 -3.81 6.71
CA PRO A 97 -20.47 -3.83 7.61
C PRO A 97 -20.11 -3.74 9.09
N LEU A 98 -18.97 -4.30 9.50
CA LEU A 98 -18.47 -4.20 10.88
C LEU A 98 -17.93 -2.81 11.22
N LEU A 99 -17.41 -2.09 10.21
CA LEU A 99 -16.99 -0.69 10.34
C LEU A 99 -18.18 0.29 10.42
N ASN A 100 -19.41 -0.19 10.21
CA ASN A 100 -20.54 0.69 10.00
C ASN A 100 -21.17 1.15 11.32
N LYS A 101 -20.86 2.41 11.70
CA LYS A 101 -21.76 3.24 12.52
C LYS A 101 -22.59 4.25 11.72
N SER A 102 -22.26 4.61 10.46
CA SER A 102 -23.08 5.52 9.62
C SER A 102 -22.47 5.93 8.26
N GLY A 103 -21.58 5.14 7.63
CA GLY A 103 -20.81 5.59 6.45
C GLY A 103 -21.19 4.92 5.12
N ASP A 104 -20.99 5.64 4.01
CA ASP A 104 -21.09 5.10 2.64
C ASP A 104 -20.06 3.97 2.44
N LYS A 105 -20.56 2.77 2.13
CA LYS A 105 -19.75 1.56 1.92
C LYS A 105 -18.69 1.76 0.83
N HIS A 106 -18.98 2.59 -0.17
CA HIS A 106 -18.06 2.81 -1.29
C HIS A 106 -16.85 3.67 -0.88
N GLU A 107 -17.06 4.66 -0.01
CA GLU A 107 -15.99 5.51 0.51
C GLU A 107 -15.01 4.73 1.40
N MET A 108 -15.51 3.81 2.24
CA MET A 108 -14.65 2.97 3.06
C MET A 108 -13.91 1.90 2.27
N ALA A 109 -14.55 1.28 1.26
CA ALA A 109 -13.85 0.38 0.34
C ALA A 109 -12.66 1.11 -0.31
N THR A 110 -12.91 2.34 -0.77
CA THR A 110 -11.87 3.20 -1.33
C THR A 110 -10.76 3.49 -0.32
N LYS A 111 -11.08 3.68 0.98
CA LYS A 111 -10.07 3.89 2.05
C LYS A 111 -9.28 2.62 2.42
N VAL A 112 -9.90 1.45 2.35
CA VAL A 112 -9.23 0.15 2.63
C VAL A 112 -8.27 -0.23 1.50
N PHE A 113 -8.61 0.15 0.26
CA PHE A 113 -7.76 -0.07 -0.91
C PHE A 113 -6.91 1.15 -1.29
N SER A 114 -7.10 2.31 -0.64
CA SER A 114 -6.30 3.49 -0.94
C SER A 114 -4.91 3.32 -0.37
N VAL A 115 -3.94 3.62 -1.20
CA VAL A 115 -2.57 3.78 -0.78
C VAL A 115 -2.48 5.02 0.11
N GLU A 116 -2.31 4.83 1.43
CA GLU A 116 -2.02 5.93 2.34
C GLU A 116 -0.54 6.28 2.23
N ILE A 117 -0.24 7.49 1.75
CA ILE A 117 1.15 7.96 1.62
C ILE A 117 1.54 8.63 2.93
N PRO A 118 2.59 8.14 3.64
CA PRO A 118 3.03 8.73 4.89
C PRO A 118 3.27 10.25 4.77
N ASP A 119 2.74 11.02 5.72
CA ASP A 119 2.80 12.49 5.72
C ASP A 119 4.22 13.04 5.61
N ASN A 120 5.21 12.30 6.12
CA ASN A 120 6.62 12.67 6.09
C ASN A 120 7.29 12.51 4.71
N LEU A 121 6.61 11.90 3.74
CA LEU A 121 7.09 11.83 2.36
C LEU A 121 6.68 13.06 1.54
N PHE A 122 5.74 13.86 2.03
CA PHE A 122 5.40 15.15 1.42
C PHE A 122 6.36 16.23 1.94
N ASP A 123 7.40 16.51 1.17
CA ASP A 123 8.30 17.61 1.46
C ASP A 123 7.70 19.00 1.13
N LYS A 124 8.45 20.04 1.45
CA LYS A 124 8.03 21.43 1.26
C LYS A 124 7.63 21.74 -0.18
N ASP A 125 8.40 21.28 -1.16
CA ASP A 125 8.16 21.55 -2.58
C ASP A 125 6.87 20.85 -3.03
N SER A 126 6.66 19.61 -2.58
CA SER A 126 5.47 18.81 -2.86
C SER A 126 4.21 19.47 -2.28
N LEU A 127 4.27 19.96 -1.03
CA LEU A 127 3.16 20.67 -0.39
C LEU A 127 2.86 22.01 -1.05
N GLU A 128 3.89 22.73 -1.48
CA GLU A 128 3.75 24.00 -2.21
C GLU A 128 3.10 23.79 -3.58
N CYS A 129 3.49 22.74 -4.31
CA CYS A 129 2.86 22.36 -5.58
C CYS A 129 1.38 21.99 -5.42
N LEU A 130 1.03 21.18 -4.40
CA LEU A 130 -0.37 20.88 -4.08
C LEU A 130 -1.17 22.15 -3.83
N LYS A 131 -0.63 23.08 -3.02
CA LYS A 131 -1.27 24.36 -2.72
C LYS A 131 -1.47 25.21 -3.96
N ASN A 132 -0.44 25.36 -4.80
CA ASN A 132 -0.48 26.18 -6.01
C ASN A 132 -1.50 25.65 -7.03
N LEU A 133 -1.63 24.32 -7.12
CA LEU A 133 -2.58 23.65 -8.01
C LEU A 133 -3.98 23.47 -7.39
N LYS A 134 -4.17 23.89 -6.13
CA LYS A 134 -5.42 23.69 -5.36
C LYS A 134 -5.84 22.22 -5.28
N LEU A 135 -4.85 21.35 -5.09
CA LEU A 135 -5.02 19.91 -4.90
C LEU A 135 -4.86 19.56 -3.41
N GLU A 136 -5.58 18.55 -2.96
CA GLU A 136 -5.41 17.97 -1.62
C GLU A 136 -4.43 16.80 -1.66
N LYS A 137 -3.82 16.41 -0.53
CA LYS A 137 -2.95 15.22 -0.47
C LYS A 137 -3.65 13.95 -0.96
N SER A 138 -4.92 13.81 -0.60
CA SER A 138 -5.80 12.70 -1.01
C SER A 138 -5.99 12.59 -2.53
N PHE A 139 -5.68 13.64 -3.29
CA PHE A 139 -5.66 13.57 -4.75
C PHE A 139 -4.53 12.67 -5.25
N ILE A 140 -3.36 12.70 -4.61
CA ILE A 140 -2.20 11.90 -5.01
C ILE A 140 -2.49 10.41 -4.79
N GLU A 141 -3.05 10.07 -3.63
CA GLU A 141 -3.44 8.71 -3.26
C GLU A 141 -4.43 8.09 -4.24
N LYS A 142 -5.33 8.91 -4.80
CA LYS A 142 -6.31 8.48 -5.83
C LYS A 142 -5.75 8.46 -7.25
N SER A 143 -4.56 9.04 -7.45
CA SER A 143 -3.91 9.16 -8.77
C SER A 143 -2.82 8.11 -8.98
N ILE A 144 -2.64 7.22 -8.02
CA ILE A 144 -1.74 6.08 -8.07
C ILE A 144 -2.53 4.77 -7.89
N ASP A 145 -2.07 3.71 -8.53
CA ASP A 145 -2.69 2.38 -8.39
C ASP A 145 -2.16 1.63 -7.15
N GLU A 146 -2.65 0.40 -6.94
CA GLU A 146 -2.24 -0.42 -5.79
C GLU A 146 -0.74 -0.80 -5.77
N LYS A 147 -0.04 -0.61 -6.90
CA LYS A 147 1.41 -0.82 -7.03
C LYS A 147 2.20 0.48 -6.94
N PHE A 148 1.53 1.59 -6.61
CA PHE A 148 2.07 2.95 -6.62
C PHE A 148 2.41 3.48 -8.02
N HIS A 149 1.93 2.88 -9.11
CA HIS A 149 2.11 3.46 -10.45
C HIS A 149 1.21 4.67 -10.64
N VAL A 150 1.76 5.72 -11.24
CA VAL A 150 1.05 6.94 -11.59
C VAL A 150 0.34 6.78 -12.94
N HIS A 151 -0.93 7.16 -12.99
CA HIS A 151 -1.69 7.26 -14.23
C HIS A 151 -1.29 8.51 -15.04
N THR A 152 -0.76 8.33 -16.25
CA THR A 152 -0.22 9.40 -17.10
C THR A 152 -1.28 10.19 -17.89
N ASP A 153 -2.53 9.71 -17.93
CA ASP A 153 -3.66 10.36 -18.60
C ASP A 153 -4.31 11.45 -17.73
N ASN A 154 -3.95 11.54 -16.46
CA ASN A 154 -4.48 12.52 -15.53
C ASN A 154 -3.72 13.86 -15.62
N LYS A 155 -4.35 14.85 -16.26
CA LYS A 155 -3.78 16.20 -16.45
C LYS A 155 -3.35 16.89 -15.15
N ASN A 156 -4.12 16.72 -14.06
CA ASN A 156 -3.79 17.33 -12.78
C ASN A 156 -2.57 16.66 -12.14
N MET A 157 -2.44 15.34 -12.32
CA MET A 157 -1.28 14.60 -11.84
C MET A 157 -0.02 14.97 -12.63
N ASN A 158 -0.12 15.09 -13.97
CA ASN A 158 0.98 15.57 -14.80
C ASN A 158 1.41 16.99 -14.41
N ALA A 159 0.45 17.89 -14.16
CA ALA A 159 0.76 19.25 -13.71
C ALA A 159 1.44 19.27 -12.32
N TYR A 160 1.00 18.40 -11.41
CA TYR A 160 1.62 18.23 -10.10
C TYR A 160 3.06 17.73 -10.22
N LEU A 161 3.28 16.65 -10.98
CA LEU A 161 4.60 16.07 -11.19
C LEU A 161 5.55 17.04 -11.92
N GLU A 162 5.03 17.81 -12.87
CA GLU A 162 5.79 18.89 -13.51
C GLU A 162 6.23 19.95 -12.50
N CYS A 163 5.32 20.41 -11.64
CA CYS A 163 5.65 21.37 -10.61
C CYS A 163 6.75 20.84 -9.67
N VAL A 164 6.60 19.60 -9.17
CA VAL A 164 7.55 18.98 -8.24
C VAL A 164 8.91 18.76 -8.91
N GLY A 165 8.94 18.19 -10.12
CA GLY A 165 10.20 17.93 -10.81
C GLY A 165 10.95 19.22 -11.13
N LYS A 166 10.25 20.30 -11.51
CA LYS A 166 10.87 21.62 -11.72
C LYS A 166 11.44 22.21 -10.44
N ALA A 167 10.67 22.18 -9.34
CA ALA A 167 11.13 22.67 -8.04
C ALA A 167 12.39 21.93 -7.56
N LYS A 168 12.49 20.63 -7.88
CA LYS A 168 13.60 19.76 -7.51
C LYS A 168 14.73 19.70 -8.54
N ASN A 169 14.57 20.35 -9.68
CA ASN A 169 15.50 20.32 -10.81
C ASN A 169 15.81 18.88 -11.28
N VAL A 170 14.77 18.05 -11.38
CA VAL A 170 14.88 16.62 -11.74
C VAL A 170 15.07 16.46 -13.24
N VAL A 171 14.26 17.16 -14.05
CA VAL A 171 14.50 17.29 -15.49
C VAL A 171 15.14 18.67 -15.72
N GLN A 172 16.23 18.66 -16.48
CA GLN A 172 17.03 19.82 -16.87
C GLN A 172 16.37 20.57 -18.05
N GLU A 173 16.90 21.75 -18.37
CA GLU A 173 16.38 22.60 -19.47
C GLU A 173 16.44 21.91 -20.85
N ASP A 174 17.38 20.99 -21.04
CA ASP A 174 17.53 20.20 -22.27
C ASP A 174 16.61 18.96 -22.34
N GLY A 175 15.75 18.76 -21.33
CA GLY A 175 14.85 17.62 -21.23
C GLY A 175 15.51 16.35 -20.67
N THR A 176 16.79 16.40 -20.29
CA THR A 176 17.48 15.25 -19.69
C THR A 176 17.23 15.17 -18.18
N LEU A 177 17.27 13.96 -17.64
CA LEU A 177 17.16 13.76 -16.19
C LEU A 177 18.48 14.04 -15.49
N ASN A 178 18.41 14.77 -14.38
CA ASN A 178 19.53 15.01 -13.48
C ASN A 178 19.76 13.78 -12.60
N HIS A 179 20.83 13.03 -12.91
CA HIS A 179 21.15 11.75 -12.26
C HIS A 179 21.16 11.81 -10.74
N ALA A 180 21.80 12.83 -10.15
CA ALA A 180 21.84 13.00 -8.70
C ALA A 180 20.44 13.21 -8.09
N ARG A 181 19.57 13.96 -8.78
CA ARG A 181 18.20 14.21 -8.32
C ARG A 181 17.29 13.00 -8.49
N VAL A 182 17.48 12.21 -9.55
CA VAL A 182 16.79 10.93 -9.71
C VAL A 182 17.19 9.96 -8.62
N HIS A 183 18.49 9.86 -8.32
CA HIS A 183 18.98 9.03 -7.22
C HIS A 183 18.40 9.45 -5.87
N ASP A 184 18.40 10.75 -5.56
CA ASP A 184 17.80 11.27 -4.33
C ASP A 184 16.31 10.92 -4.22
N LEU A 185 15.55 11.04 -5.32
CA LEU A 185 14.12 10.67 -5.36
C LEU A 185 13.91 9.18 -5.07
N ILE A 186 14.67 8.31 -5.73
CA ILE A 186 14.54 6.87 -5.51
C ILE A 186 14.90 6.53 -4.06
N LEU A 187 16.00 7.06 -3.55
CA LEU A 187 16.51 6.75 -2.22
C LEU A 187 15.57 7.23 -1.10
N HIS A 188 15.04 8.44 -1.22
CA HIS A 188 14.33 9.11 -0.14
C HIS A 188 12.80 9.07 -0.28
N VAL A 189 12.27 8.72 -1.46
CA VAL A 189 10.83 8.63 -1.70
C VAL A 189 10.41 7.20 -2.03
N LEU A 190 10.97 6.59 -3.08
CA LEU A 190 10.47 5.29 -3.57
C LEU A 190 10.90 4.11 -2.70
N ILE A 191 12.16 4.07 -2.24
CA ILE A 191 12.62 2.99 -1.35
C ILE A 191 11.81 2.94 -0.05
N PRO A 192 11.54 4.07 0.65
CA PRO A 192 10.64 4.08 1.80
C PRO A 192 9.23 3.53 1.53
N LEU A 193 8.68 3.73 0.33
CA LEU A 193 7.37 3.20 -0.07
C LEU A 193 7.41 1.68 -0.34
N SER A 194 8.54 1.16 -0.83
CA SER A 194 8.66 -0.25 -1.25
C SER A 194 8.78 -1.25 -0.09
N ASN A 195 9.03 -0.80 1.15
CA ASN A 195 9.35 -1.66 2.31
C ASN A 195 10.52 -2.66 2.08
N LYS A 196 11.37 -2.44 1.06
CA LYS A 196 12.51 -3.31 0.76
C LYS A 196 13.59 -3.20 1.85
N SER A 197 14.11 -4.35 2.25
CA SER A 197 15.26 -4.47 3.15
C SER A 197 16.53 -4.74 2.35
N GLY A 198 17.66 -4.19 2.78
CA GLY A 198 18.94 -4.32 2.07
C GLY A 198 19.74 -3.02 2.07
N ASP A 199 20.79 -2.99 1.26
CA ASP A 199 21.57 -1.77 1.03
C ASP A 199 20.77 -0.82 0.14
N LYS A 200 20.20 0.21 0.76
CA LYS A 200 19.35 1.20 0.09
C LYS A 200 20.12 2.03 -0.94
N HIS A 201 21.42 2.27 -0.73
CA HIS A 201 22.22 3.04 -1.68
C HIS A 201 22.53 2.21 -2.93
N ASP A 202 22.88 0.94 -2.76
CA ASP A 202 23.09 0.02 -3.89
C ASP A 202 21.79 -0.15 -4.71
N MET A 203 20.65 -0.33 -4.05
CA MET A 203 19.34 -0.39 -4.71
C MET A 203 19.02 0.91 -5.46
N ALA A 204 19.20 2.06 -4.81
CA ALA A 204 18.95 3.35 -5.44
C ALA A 204 19.84 3.58 -6.66
N THR A 205 21.12 3.20 -6.58
CA THR A 205 22.07 3.30 -7.70
C THR A 205 21.62 2.47 -8.88
N LYS A 206 21.30 1.18 -8.68
CA LYS A 206 20.85 0.27 -9.74
C LYS A 206 19.58 0.78 -10.43
N VAL A 207 18.58 1.18 -9.64
CA VAL A 207 17.31 1.68 -10.17
C VAL A 207 17.50 3.03 -10.88
N THR A 208 18.39 3.89 -10.38
CA THR A 208 18.72 5.16 -11.05
C THR A 208 19.30 4.89 -12.44
N ASP A 209 20.29 4.01 -12.53
CA ASP A 209 20.94 3.70 -13.80
C ASP A 209 19.97 3.05 -14.81
N GLU A 210 19.01 2.24 -14.34
CA GLU A 210 17.94 1.70 -15.17
C GLU A 210 16.97 2.78 -15.67
N CYS A 211 16.64 3.76 -14.84
CA CYS A 211 15.53 4.69 -15.10
C CYS A 211 15.95 6.08 -15.62
N ILE A 212 17.25 6.41 -15.64
CA ILE A 212 17.74 7.73 -16.05
C ILE A 212 17.45 8.07 -17.52
N HIS A 213 17.13 7.07 -18.34
CA HIS A 213 16.83 7.22 -19.76
C HIS A 213 15.33 7.38 -20.06
N THR A 214 14.51 7.60 -19.02
CA THR A 214 13.08 7.73 -19.19
C THR A 214 12.70 9.01 -19.95
N ILE A 215 11.78 8.85 -20.91
CA ILE A 215 11.27 9.91 -21.77
C ILE A 215 9.76 10.11 -21.56
N GLY A 216 9.24 11.28 -21.95
CA GLY A 216 7.81 11.58 -22.00
C GLY A 216 7.56 12.75 -22.96
N ASP A 217 6.32 12.88 -23.46
CA ASP A 217 5.97 13.96 -24.41
C ASP A 217 5.86 15.31 -23.69
N THR A 218 5.62 15.26 -22.39
CA THR A 218 5.63 16.43 -21.50
C THR A 218 6.52 16.18 -20.28
N TYR A 219 6.90 17.27 -19.61
CA TYR A 219 7.67 17.19 -18.37
C TYR A 219 6.94 16.35 -17.30
N GLY A 220 5.64 16.58 -17.13
CA GLY A 220 4.83 15.83 -16.17
C GLY A 220 4.77 14.33 -16.50
N GLU A 221 4.62 13.99 -17.77
CA GLU A 221 4.64 12.60 -18.22
C GLU A 221 6.02 11.94 -18.05
N GLN A 222 7.10 12.66 -18.35
CA GLN A 222 8.46 12.14 -18.13
C GLN A 222 8.71 11.82 -16.65
N MET A 223 8.23 12.68 -15.75
CA MET A 223 8.28 12.45 -14.30
C MET A 223 7.41 11.25 -13.88
N ALA A 224 6.22 11.08 -14.47
CA ALA A 224 5.35 9.94 -14.18
C ALA A 224 5.99 8.62 -14.65
N ASN A 225 6.55 8.62 -15.86
CA ASN A 225 7.27 7.47 -16.41
C ASN A 225 8.49 7.14 -15.56
N LEU A 226 9.23 8.16 -15.09
CA LEU A 226 10.38 7.97 -14.20
C LEU A 226 9.96 7.31 -12.88
N HIS A 227 8.89 7.81 -12.25
CA HIS A 227 8.32 7.23 -11.04
C HIS A 227 7.94 5.76 -11.26
N ASN A 228 7.22 5.47 -12.33
CA ASN A 228 6.76 4.13 -12.69
C ASN A 228 7.94 3.17 -12.94
N CYS A 229 8.97 3.65 -13.64
CA CYS A 229 10.21 2.89 -13.82
C CYS A 229 10.87 2.59 -12.48
N GLY A 230 10.95 3.57 -11.57
CA GLY A 230 11.54 3.40 -10.25
C GLY A 230 10.80 2.36 -9.40
N VAL A 231 9.46 2.40 -9.41
CA VAL A 231 8.59 1.40 -8.77
C VAL A 231 8.87 0.00 -9.33
N ASP A 232 8.89 -0.15 -10.66
CA ASP A 232 9.16 -1.44 -11.30
C ASP A 232 10.60 -1.93 -11.06
N GLY A 233 11.58 -1.04 -11.05
CA GLY A 233 12.97 -1.34 -10.74
C GLY A 233 13.11 -1.89 -9.32
N LEU A 234 12.48 -1.24 -8.33
CA LEU A 234 12.46 -1.73 -6.95
C LEU A 234 11.70 -3.05 -6.77
N ALA A 235 10.75 -3.38 -7.64
CA ALA A 235 10.11 -4.69 -7.61
C ALA A 235 11.07 -5.81 -8.03
N LYS A 236 12.01 -5.54 -8.93
CA LYS A 236 13.01 -6.50 -9.44
C LYS A 236 14.16 -6.78 -8.47
N HIS A 237 14.62 -5.76 -7.75
CA HIS A 237 15.76 -5.82 -6.81
C HIS A 237 15.30 -6.04 -5.37
#